data_AF-A0A7X2TRZ7-F1
#
_entry.id   AF-A0A7X2TRZ7-F1
#
_cell.length_a   1.000
_cell.length_b   1.000
_cell.length_c   1.000
_cell.angle_alpha   90.00
_cell.angle_beta   90.00
_cell.angle_gamma   90.00
#
_symmetry.space_group_name_H-M   'P 1'
#
loop_
_entity.id
_entity.type
_entity.pdbx_description
1 polymer ?
#
loop_
_entity_poly.entity_id
_entity_poly.type
_entity_poly.pdbx_seq_one_letter_code
_entity_poly.pdbx_strand_id
1 'polypeptide(L)'
;MFYNRIEILSHGGLPRGMTKKQFFEGISKPRNATLMRIFLSMNLVEHTGHGVPTIVNKYGEEAFEIEDNYIKCTIPFDREVIEYRIKSGGIPQDGGINGGIKPSDKKVLSHILTSPDDTAAQIAEKCDIGKRTVERSVAFLQEQGTIERIGNKRNVRWIVIK
;
A
#
# COMPACT_ATOMS: atom_id res chain seq x y z
N MET A 1 6.84 -11.10 4.88
CA MET A 1 5.58 -10.77 4.16
C MET A 1 5.76 -11.18 2.71
N PHE A 2 4.76 -11.77 2.05
CA PHE A 2 4.91 -12.24 0.67
C PHE A 2 5.02 -11.07 -0.33
N TYR A 3 5.85 -11.24 -1.36
CA TYR A 3 6.09 -10.19 -2.36
C TYR A 3 4.96 -10.09 -3.40
N ASN A 4 4.23 -11.17 -3.61
CA ASN A 4 3.27 -11.33 -4.70
C ASN A 4 1.81 -11.49 -4.25
N ARG A 5 1.52 -11.46 -2.95
CA ARG A 5 0.16 -11.70 -2.44
C ARG A 5 -0.04 -11.18 -1.02
N ILE A 6 -1.30 -11.04 -0.64
CA ILE A 6 -1.75 -10.89 0.75
C ILE A 6 -2.39 -12.20 1.19
N GLU A 7 -2.06 -12.62 2.41
CA GLU A 7 -2.74 -13.72 3.09
C GLU A 7 -3.41 -13.19 4.37
N ILE A 8 -4.69 -13.50 4.52
CA ILE A 8 -5.49 -13.15 5.70
C ILE A 8 -5.93 -14.47 6.34
N LEU A 9 -5.37 -14.78 7.51
CA LEU A 9 -5.71 -15.96 8.29
C LEU A 9 -6.68 -15.57 9.41
N SER A 10 -7.91 -16.07 9.32
CA SER A 10 -8.92 -15.95 10.37
C SER A 10 -9.00 -17.23 11.17
N HIS A 11 -8.95 -17.11 12.50
CA HIS A 11 -9.09 -18.26 13.40
C HIS A 11 -10.56 -18.69 13.50
N GLY A 12 -10.79 -20.00 13.50
CA GLY A 12 -12.11 -20.63 13.43
C GLY A 12 -12.58 -20.85 11.99
N GLY A 13 -13.24 -21.99 11.74
CA GLY A 13 -13.76 -22.37 10.42
C GLY A 13 -15.06 -21.67 10.03
N LEU A 14 -15.98 -22.38 9.38
CA LEU A 14 -17.32 -21.86 9.07
C LEU A 14 -18.26 -21.86 10.29
N PRO A 15 -19.21 -20.91 10.39
CA PRO A 15 -20.27 -20.94 11.39
C PRO A 15 -21.02 -22.27 11.40
N ARG A 16 -21.48 -22.72 12.58
CA ARG A 16 -22.21 -23.99 12.70
C ARG A 16 -23.43 -24.01 11.77
N GLY A 17 -23.55 -25.07 10.98
CA GLY A 17 -24.62 -25.23 9.99
C GLY A 17 -24.50 -24.27 8.80
N MET A 18 -23.30 -23.82 8.46
CA MET A 18 -23.00 -23.15 7.20
C MET A 18 -22.11 -24.07 6.35
N THR A 19 -22.50 -24.28 5.10
CA THR A 19 -21.75 -25.11 4.15
C THR A 19 -20.76 -24.25 3.34
N LYS A 20 -19.73 -24.89 2.76
CA LYS A 20 -18.80 -24.21 1.83
C LYS A 20 -19.56 -23.61 0.63
N LYS A 21 -20.54 -24.33 0.09
CA LYS A 21 -21.42 -23.84 -0.98
C LYS A 21 -22.12 -22.53 -0.59
N GLN A 22 -22.78 -22.49 0.58
CA GLN A 22 -23.45 -21.28 1.06
C GLN A 22 -22.47 -20.13 1.30
N PHE A 23 -21.25 -20.42 1.77
CA PHE A 23 -20.20 -19.42 1.91
C PHE A 23 -19.84 -18.79 0.57
N PHE A 24 -19.60 -19.60 -0.46
CA PHE A 24 -19.25 -19.11 -1.80
C PHE A 24 -20.42 -18.44 -2.54
N GLU A 25 -21.67 -18.85 -2.27
CA GLU A 25 -22.88 -18.16 -2.74
C GLU A 25 -23.11 -16.79 -2.05
N GLY A 26 -22.30 -16.45 -1.04
CA GLY A 26 -22.39 -15.17 -0.35
C GLY A 26 -23.49 -15.10 0.72
N ILE A 27 -23.97 -16.25 1.22
CA ILE A 27 -24.96 -16.26 2.31
C ILE A 27 -24.36 -15.60 3.55
N SER A 28 -24.91 -14.45 3.96
CA SER A 28 -24.44 -13.72 5.14
C SER A 28 -24.94 -14.38 6.43
N LYS A 29 -24.05 -15.09 7.13
CA LYS A 29 -24.31 -15.69 8.45
C LYS A 29 -23.21 -15.29 9.44
N PRO A 30 -23.35 -14.13 10.14
CA PRO A 30 -22.33 -13.67 11.06
C PRO A 30 -22.23 -14.60 12.28
N ARG A 31 -20.99 -14.84 12.75
CA ARG A 31 -20.78 -15.56 14.03
C ARG A 31 -21.28 -14.78 15.23
N ASN A 32 -21.12 -13.46 15.21
CA ASN A 32 -21.54 -12.55 16.26
C ASN A 32 -22.38 -11.42 15.63
N ALA A 33 -23.70 -11.52 15.78
CA ALA A 33 -24.65 -10.54 15.22
C ALA A 33 -24.50 -9.15 15.85
N THR A 34 -24.12 -9.05 17.13
CA THR A 34 -23.89 -7.77 17.81
C THR A 34 -22.69 -7.05 17.23
N LEU A 35 -21.57 -7.75 17.02
CA LEU A 35 -20.38 -7.17 16.41
C LEU A 35 -20.65 -6.73 14.96
N MET A 36 -21.37 -7.55 14.19
CA MET A 36 -21.79 -7.19 12.84
C MET A 36 -22.64 -5.90 12.86
N ARG A 37 -23.58 -5.76 13.80
CA ARG A 37 -24.40 -4.56 13.95
C ARG A 37 -23.56 -3.32 14.26
N ILE A 38 -22.53 -3.43 15.11
CA ILE A 38 -21.61 -2.32 15.40
C ILE A 38 -20.90 -1.87 14.11
N PHE A 39 -20.34 -2.80 13.33
CA PHE A 39 -19.67 -2.45 12.08
C PHE A 39 -20.62 -1.87 11.03
N LEU A 40 -21.87 -2.35 10.97
CA LEU A 40 -22.91 -1.75 10.12
C LEU A 40 -23.22 -0.31 10.56
N SER A 41 -23.41 -0.06 11.86
CA SER A 41 -23.67 1.29 12.39
C SER A 41 -22.51 2.26 12.14
N MET A 42 -21.28 1.74 12.03
CA MET A 42 -20.09 2.52 11.69
C MET A 42 -19.86 2.67 10.18
N ASN A 43 -20.74 2.12 9.33
CA ASN A 43 -20.58 2.07 7.87
C ASN A 43 -19.24 1.45 7.41
N LEU A 44 -18.73 0.47 8.17
CA LEU A 44 -17.48 -0.25 7.82
C LEU A 44 -17.71 -1.49 6.96
N VAL A 45 -18.94 -2.01 6.96
CA VAL A 45 -19.34 -3.21 6.21
C VAL A 45 -20.76 -3.06 5.67
N GLU A 46 -21.10 -3.87 4.69
CA GLU A 46 -22.46 -3.99 4.15
C GLU A 46 -23.04 -5.37 4.49
N HIS A 47 -24.37 -5.46 4.59
CA HIS A 47 -25.07 -6.74 4.82
C HIS A 47 -25.57 -7.38 3.51
N THR A 48 -24.78 -7.26 2.44
CA THR A 48 -25.18 -7.64 1.08
C THR A 48 -24.74 -9.06 0.69
N GLY A 49 -23.74 -9.62 1.37
CA GLY A 49 -23.21 -10.96 1.06
C GLY A 49 -22.36 -11.04 -0.21
N HIS A 50 -22.19 -9.93 -0.94
CA HIS A 50 -21.49 -9.90 -2.22
C HIS A 50 -19.95 -9.98 -2.11
N GLY A 51 -19.38 -9.75 -0.93
CA GLY A 51 -17.92 -9.71 -0.74
C GLY A 51 -17.22 -11.01 -1.16
N VAL A 52 -17.67 -12.16 -0.63
CA VAL A 52 -17.11 -13.47 -0.99
C VAL A 52 -17.32 -13.79 -2.48
N PRO A 53 -18.54 -13.70 -3.05
CA PRO A 53 -18.77 -13.87 -4.49
C PRO A 53 -17.88 -12.98 -5.36
N THR A 54 -17.62 -11.74 -4.94
CA THR A 54 -16.75 -10.81 -5.70
C THR A 54 -15.32 -11.32 -5.77
N ILE A 55 -14.80 -11.83 -4.65
CA ILE A 55 -13.45 -12.40 -4.58
C ILE A 55 -13.40 -13.68 -5.43
N VAL A 56 -14.38 -14.58 -5.27
CA VAL A 56 -14.45 -15.85 -6.03
C VAL A 56 -14.56 -15.58 -7.53
N ASN A 57 -15.36 -14.61 -7.97
CA ASN A 57 -15.49 -14.25 -9.37
C ASN A 57 -14.18 -13.76 -9.99
N LYS A 58 -13.32 -13.09 -9.20
CA LYS A 58 -12.03 -12.57 -9.69
C LYS A 58 -10.88 -13.57 -9.55
N TYR A 59 -10.83 -14.34 -8.48
CA TYR A 59 -9.66 -15.13 -8.08
C TYR A 59 -9.94 -16.63 -7.90
N GLY A 60 -11.18 -17.07 -8.12
CA GLY A 60 -11.61 -18.45 -7.94
C GLY A 60 -11.87 -18.85 -6.48
N GLU A 61 -12.44 -20.04 -6.28
CA GLU A 61 -12.68 -20.60 -4.94
C GLU A 61 -11.37 -20.94 -4.22
N GLU A 62 -10.29 -21.22 -4.98
CA GLU A 62 -8.95 -21.50 -4.48
C GLU A 62 -8.32 -20.32 -3.72
N ALA A 63 -8.88 -19.11 -3.87
CA ALA A 63 -8.52 -17.97 -3.04
C ALA A 63 -8.84 -18.23 -1.55
N PHE A 64 -9.72 -19.19 -1.24
CA PHE A 64 -10.11 -19.56 0.12
C PHE A 64 -9.71 -21.01 0.46
N GLU A 65 -8.90 -21.15 1.51
CA GLU A 65 -8.68 -22.42 2.19
C GLU A 65 -9.52 -22.44 3.46
N ILE A 66 -10.52 -23.33 3.50
CA ILE A 66 -11.52 -23.41 4.56
C ILE A 66 -11.37 -24.75 5.27
N GLU A 67 -10.88 -24.67 6.52
CA GLU A 67 -10.74 -25.78 7.46
C GLU A 67 -11.65 -25.55 8.68
N ASP A 68 -11.77 -26.56 9.55
CA ASP A 68 -12.63 -26.47 10.74
C ASP A 68 -12.15 -25.43 11.76
N ASN A 69 -10.84 -25.22 11.83
CA ASN A 69 -10.20 -24.34 12.80
C ASN A 69 -9.65 -23.04 12.21
N TYR A 70 -9.69 -22.84 10.89
CA TYR A 70 -9.31 -21.57 10.27
C TYR A 70 -9.93 -21.37 8.88
N ILE A 71 -9.96 -20.11 8.46
CA ILE A 71 -10.21 -19.73 7.07
C ILE A 71 -9.05 -18.83 6.64
N LYS A 72 -8.38 -19.20 5.55
CA LYS A 72 -7.30 -18.42 4.96
C LYS A 72 -7.75 -17.89 3.60
N CYS A 73 -7.70 -16.58 3.43
CA CYS A 73 -7.95 -15.91 2.16
C CYS A 73 -6.62 -15.43 1.57
N THR A 74 -6.34 -15.81 0.33
CA THR A 74 -5.10 -15.49 -0.38
C THR A 74 -5.42 -14.68 -1.63
N ILE A 75 -4.98 -13.42 -1.66
CA ILE A 75 -5.21 -12.52 -2.80
C ILE A 75 -3.88 -12.21 -3.48
N PRO A 76 -3.64 -12.70 -4.71
CA PRO A 76 -2.45 -12.35 -5.47
C PRO A 76 -2.50 -10.87 -5.87
N PHE A 77 -1.33 -10.24 -5.91
CA PHE A 77 -1.21 -8.90 -6.45
C PHE A 77 -1.29 -8.92 -7.97
N ASP A 78 -1.97 -7.93 -8.52
CA ASP A 78 -1.98 -7.68 -9.96
C ASP A 78 -0.54 -7.43 -10.45
N ARG A 79 -0.26 -7.84 -11.68
CA ARG A 79 1.08 -7.78 -12.27
C ARG A 79 1.67 -6.36 -12.22
N GLU A 80 0.85 -5.34 -12.45
CA GLU A 80 1.26 -3.93 -12.37
C GLU A 80 1.70 -3.52 -10.96
N VAL A 81 1.06 -4.05 -9.91
CA VAL A 81 1.44 -3.81 -8.51
C VAL A 81 2.77 -4.48 -8.20
N ILE A 82 2.98 -5.70 -8.72
CA ILE A 82 4.24 -6.42 -8.59
C ILE A 82 5.36 -5.67 -9.34
N GLU A 83 5.11 -5.24 -10.57
CA GLU A 83 6.06 -4.49 -11.39
C GLU A 83 6.37 -3.12 -10.80
N TYR A 84 5.38 -2.41 -10.25
CA TYR A 84 5.60 -1.18 -9.49
C TYR A 84 6.48 -1.45 -8.28
N ARG A 85 6.20 -2.48 -7.48
CA ARG A 85 7.07 -2.86 -6.35
C ARG A 85 8.49 -3.18 -6.80
N ILE A 86 8.67 -3.90 -7.90
CA ILE A 86 10.00 -4.22 -8.44
C ILE A 86 10.73 -2.95 -8.90
N LYS A 87 10.05 -2.08 -9.66
CA LYS A 87 10.60 -0.81 -10.17
C LYS A 87 10.89 0.20 -9.07
N SER A 88 10.07 0.23 -8.02
CA SER A 88 10.26 1.06 -6.82
C SER A 88 11.24 0.45 -5.81
N GLY A 89 12.04 -0.56 -6.17
CA GLY A 89 13.07 -1.15 -5.31
C GLY A 89 12.54 -1.96 -4.12
N GLY A 90 11.28 -2.39 -4.15
CA GLY A 90 10.58 -3.13 -3.10
C GLY A 90 10.74 -4.65 -3.18
N ILE A 91 11.96 -5.14 -3.39
CA ILE A 91 12.29 -6.52 -2.98
C ILE A 91 12.43 -6.49 -1.46
N PRO A 92 11.63 -7.24 -0.69
CA PRO A 92 11.94 -7.43 0.72
C PRO A 92 13.14 -8.39 0.78
N GLN A 93 14.35 -7.84 0.67
CA GLN A 93 15.52 -8.52 1.19
C GLN A 93 15.41 -8.39 2.71
N ASP A 94 15.21 -9.52 3.38
CA ASP A 94 15.43 -9.63 4.81
C ASP A 94 16.82 -9.02 5.11
N GLY A 95 16.83 -7.87 5.78
CA GLY A 95 18.04 -7.10 6.05
C GLY A 95 18.14 -5.79 5.27
N GLY A 96 17.40 -4.78 5.74
CA GLY A 96 17.68 -3.34 5.61
C GLY A 96 18.38 -2.81 4.35
N ILE A 97 17.64 -2.05 3.53
CA ILE A 97 17.98 -0.69 3.05
C ILE A 97 16.76 -0.17 2.25
N ASN A 98 16.24 0.98 2.69
CA ASN A 98 15.00 1.61 2.21
C ASN A 98 15.00 1.95 0.70
N GLY A 99 14.08 1.38 -0.07
CA GLY A 99 13.78 1.75 -1.47
C GLY A 99 12.48 2.55 -1.67
N GLY A 100 11.63 2.69 -0.64
CA GLY A 100 10.51 3.64 -0.66
C GLY A 100 10.94 5.08 -0.33
N ILE A 101 10.05 6.06 -0.53
CA ILE A 101 10.24 7.45 -0.07
C ILE A 101 10.74 7.41 1.37
N LYS A 102 12.00 7.79 1.56
CA LYS A 102 12.67 7.83 2.86
C LYS A 102 12.14 9.02 3.65
N PRO A 103 12.29 9.02 4.98
CA PRO A 103 12.03 10.22 5.78
C PRO A 103 12.80 11.45 5.26
N SER A 104 14.02 11.25 4.75
CA SER A 104 14.81 12.29 4.09
C SER A 104 14.14 12.86 2.85
N ASP A 105 13.52 12.00 2.02
CA ASP A 105 12.87 12.40 0.78
C ASP A 105 11.60 13.22 1.09
N LYS A 106 10.85 12.84 2.14
CA LYS A 106 9.71 13.64 2.62
C LYS A 106 10.14 15.02 3.12
N LYS A 107 11.24 15.07 3.88
CA LYS A 107 11.77 16.32 4.44
C LYS A 107 12.26 17.27 3.34
N VAL A 108 12.95 16.72 2.33
CA VAL A 108 13.36 17.47 1.13
C VAL A 108 12.14 17.96 0.35
N LEU A 109 11.12 17.12 0.15
CA LEU A 109 9.90 17.51 -0.57
C LEU A 109 9.12 18.62 0.17
N SER A 110 8.96 18.50 1.50
CA SER A 110 8.32 19.56 2.29
C SER A 110 9.07 20.89 2.21
N HIS A 111 10.40 20.84 2.16
CA HIS A 111 11.22 22.04 2.01
C HIS A 111 11.02 22.69 0.64
N ILE A 112 11.03 21.88 -0.43
CA ILE A 112 10.79 22.34 -1.81
C ILE A 112 9.41 23.03 -1.93
N LEU A 113 8.39 22.53 -1.24
CA LEU A 113 7.06 23.17 -1.22
C LEU A 113 7.08 24.56 -0.54
N THR A 114 7.89 24.73 0.50
CA THR A 114 8.00 26.00 1.24
C THR A 114 9.00 26.99 0.64
N SER A 115 10.02 26.52 -0.07
CA SER A 115 11.13 27.32 -0.58
C SER A 115 11.66 26.71 -1.90
N PRO A 116 10.92 26.89 -3.02
CA PRO A 116 11.20 26.21 -4.28
C PRO A 116 12.47 26.71 -4.99
N ASP A 117 13.02 27.86 -4.59
CA ASP A 117 14.19 28.47 -5.23
C ASP A 117 15.52 28.07 -4.56
N ASP A 118 15.47 27.24 -3.51
CA ASP A 118 16.66 26.80 -2.80
C ASP A 118 17.45 25.73 -3.59
N THR A 119 18.76 25.89 -3.60
CA THR A 119 19.70 24.91 -4.15
C THR A 119 19.87 23.70 -3.23
N ALA A 120 20.36 22.58 -3.76
CA ALA A 120 20.64 21.38 -2.96
C ALA A 120 21.57 21.62 -1.76
N ALA A 121 22.47 22.62 -1.85
CA ALA A 121 23.34 23.02 -0.74
C ALA A 121 22.55 23.75 0.37
N GLN A 122 21.64 24.65 -0.01
CA GLN A 122 20.78 25.38 0.94
C GLN A 122 19.77 24.45 1.59
N ILE A 123 19.20 23.51 0.84
CA ILE A 123 18.32 22.46 1.37
C ILE A 123 19.07 21.61 2.40
N ALA A 124 20.31 21.22 2.10
CA ALA A 124 21.14 20.43 3.02
C ALA A 124 21.36 21.14 4.37
N GLU A 125 21.68 22.43 4.33
CA GLU A 125 21.89 23.26 5.52
C GLU A 125 20.58 23.44 6.31
N LYS A 126 19.49 23.84 5.65
CA LYS A 126 18.19 24.11 6.30
C LYS A 126 17.50 22.85 6.83
N CYS A 127 17.69 21.70 6.16
CA CYS A 127 17.09 20.44 6.58
C CYS A 127 17.97 19.60 7.51
N ASP A 128 19.21 20.01 7.78
CA ASP A 128 20.21 19.20 8.50
C ASP A 128 20.35 17.78 7.87
N ILE A 129 20.54 17.76 6.55
CA ILE A 129 20.71 16.54 5.76
C ILE A 129 22.01 16.68 4.98
N GLY A 130 22.83 15.63 4.93
CA GLY A 130 24.05 15.63 4.11
C GLY A 130 23.73 15.94 2.63
N LYS A 131 24.51 16.83 2.01
CA LYS A 131 24.32 17.27 0.61
C LYS A 131 24.13 16.12 -0.38
N ARG A 132 24.92 15.06 -0.25
CA ARG A 132 24.84 13.86 -1.11
C ARG A 132 23.51 13.11 -0.95
N THR A 133 22.90 13.16 0.24
CA THR A 133 21.57 12.60 0.50
C THR A 133 20.50 13.46 -0.15
N VAL A 134 20.59 14.79 -0.05
CA VAL A 134 19.68 15.71 -0.74
C VAL A 134 19.72 15.53 -2.25
N GLU A 135 20.92 15.45 -2.84
CA GLU A 135 21.08 15.23 -4.29
C GLU A 135 20.44 13.91 -4.74
N ARG A 136 20.59 12.84 -3.94
CA ARG A 136 19.92 11.55 -4.18
C ARG A 136 18.41 11.65 -4.06
N SER A 137 17.90 12.32 -3.02
CA SER A 137 16.47 12.53 -2.81
C SER A 137 15.84 13.33 -3.95
N VAL A 138 16.51 14.39 -4.42
CA VAL A 138 16.06 15.21 -5.55
C VAL A 138 16.05 14.38 -6.84
N ALA A 139 17.11 13.63 -7.15
CA ALA A 139 17.16 12.77 -8.33
C ALA A 139 16.04 11.72 -8.31
N PHE A 140 15.79 11.10 -7.15
CA PHE A 140 14.69 10.16 -6.96
C PHE A 140 13.32 10.80 -7.16
N LEU A 141 13.06 11.97 -6.57
CA LEU A 141 11.79 12.70 -6.71
C LEU A 141 11.54 13.17 -8.16
N GLN A 142 12.60 13.51 -8.90
CA GLN A 142 12.52 13.82 -10.33
C GLN A 142 12.21 12.58 -11.17
N GLU A 143 12.89 11.46 -10.91
CA GLU A 143 12.65 10.19 -11.61
C GLU A 143 11.22 9.67 -11.39
N GLN A 144 10.66 9.89 -10.19
CA GLN A 144 9.26 9.58 -9.88
C GLN A 144 8.26 10.61 -10.47
N GLY A 145 8.73 11.66 -11.17
CA GLY A 145 7.87 12.71 -11.74
C GLY A 145 7.14 13.54 -10.69
N THR A 146 7.64 13.58 -9.45
CA THR A 146 7.03 14.37 -8.36
C THR A 146 7.46 15.84 -8.43
N ILE A 147 8.71 16.09 -8.81
CA ILE A 147 9.26 17.43 -8.95
C ILE A 147 9.96 17.60 -10.31
N GLU A 148 9.95 18.83 -10.84
CA GLU A 148 10.69 19.22 -12.03
C GLU A 148 11.52 20.45 -11.76
N ARG A 149 12.70 20.51 -12.39
CA ARG A 149 13.60 21.64 -12.30
C ARG A 149 13.35 22.60 -13.45
N ILE A 150 13.04 23.85 -13.11
CA ILE A 150 12.93 24.94 -14.07
C ILE A 150 14.10 25.91 -13.86
N GLY A 151 14.78 26.25 -14.95
CA GLY A 151 15.85 27.25 -14.99
C GLY A 151 17.29 26.71 -15.08
N ASN A 152 18.24 27.63 -15.11
CA ASN A 152 19.66 27.36 -15.36
C ASN A 152 20.42 26.98 -14.06
N LYS A 153 21.70 26.61 -14.18
CA LYS A 153 22.57 26.28 -13.02
C LYS A 153 22.60 27.38 -11.93
N ARG A 154 22.35 28.64 -12.29
CA ARG A 154 22.38 29.81 -11.37
C ARG A 154 21.00 30.23 -10.84
N ASN A 155 19.91 29.92 -11.55
CA ASN A 155 18.54 30.28 -11.18
C ASN A 155 17.71 28.99 -11.18
N VAL A 156 17.75 28.26 -10.07
CA VAL A 156 17.07 26.99 -9.92
C VAL A 156 15.74 27.22 -9.25
N ARG A 157 14.66 26.75 -9.87
CA ARG A 157 13.35 26.69 -9.26
C ARG A 157 12.78 25.28 -9.41
N TRP A 158 12.29 24.73 -8.32
CA TRP A 158 11.63 23.44 -8.28
C TRP A 158 10.11 23.63 -8.35
N ILE A 159 9.46 22.87 -9.24
CA ILE A 159 8.01 22.80 -9.31
C ILE A 159 7.57 21.40 -8.91
N VAL A 160 6.56 21.32 -8.05
CA VAL A 160 5.91 20.07 -7.70
C VAL A 160 4.77 19.83 -8.70
N ILE A 161 4.80 18.69 -9.40
CA ILE A 161 3.86 18.38 -10.49
C ILE A 161 2.62 17.63 -9.95
N LYS A 162 2.69 17.05 -8.75
CA LYS A 162 1.71 16.12 -8.23
C LYS A 162 1.34 16.36 -6.77
#